data_AF-A0A957P3T7-F1
#
_entry.id   AF-A0A957P3T7-F1
#
_cell.length_a   1.000
_cell.length_b   1.000
_cell.length_c   1.000
_cell.angle_alpha   90.00
_cell.angle_beta   90.00
_cell.angle_gamma   90.00
#
_symmetry.space_group_name_H-M   'P 1'
#
loop_
_entity.id
_entity.type
_entity.pdbx_description
1 polymer ?
#
loop_
_entity_poly.entity_id
_entity_poly.type
_entity_poly.pdbx_seq_one_letter_code
_entity_poly.pdbx_strand_id
1 'polypeptide(L)'
;MSGNQARLDAIAIVTHGAAKETFSYQNAPTSELFNANVFDKAEMKKRLPKGVYKSLAKTIEQRTQIDESIADVVASAMKDWALEKGATHYAHVFYPLTGLMAEKHDSFFNPTGEGTAIAEFSG
;
A
#
# COMPACT_ATOMS: atom_id res chain seq x y z
N MET A 1 8.96 -28.60 40.35
CA MET A 1 9.16 -28.76 38.89
C MET A 1 9.55 -27.41 38.32
N SER A 2 10.83 -27.18 38.01
CA SER A 2 11.25 -25.92 37.39
C SER A 2 10.85 -25.93 35.92
N GLY A 3 9.62 -25.51 35.64
CA GLY A 3 9.16 -25.28 34.27
C GLY A 3 10.05 -24.24 33.62
N ASN A 4 10.41 -24.45 32.35
CA ASN A 4 11.11 -23.47 31.54
C ASN A 4 10.36 -22.13 31.62
N GLN A 5 11.01 -21.07 32.11
CA GLN A 5 10.38 -19.79 32.41
C GLN A 5 9.64 -19.21 31.20
N ALA A 6 10.23 -19.31 30.00
CA ALA A 6 9.60 -18.84 28.76
C ALA A 6 8.27 -19.54 28.45
N ARG A 7 8.14 -20.82 28.83
CA ARG A 7 6.88 -21.56 28.69
C ARG A 7 5.82 -21.05 29.67
N LEU A 8 6.21 -20.77 30.92
CA LEU A 8 5.27 -20.24 31.92
C LEU A 8 4.81 -18.84 31.53
N ASP A 9 5.71 -18.00 31.02
CA ASP A 9 5.39 -16.66 30.53
C ASP A 9 4.45 -16.70 29.32
N ALA A 10 4.69 -17.60 28.36
CA ALA A 10 3.79 -17.79 27.22
C ALA A 10 2.38 -18.25 27.65
N ILE A 11 2.28 -19.16 28.62
CA ILE A 11 0.99 -19.61 29.18
C ILE A 11 0.28 -18.44 29.87
N ALA A 12 1.00 -17.64 30.65
CA ALA A 12 0.44 -16.46 31.30
C ALA A 12 -0.08 -15.42 30.29
N ILE A 13 0.67 -15.16 29.22
CA ILE A 13 0.27 -14.23 28.14
C ILE A 13 -0.99 -14.71 27.42
N VAL A 14 -1.12 -16.01 27.11
CA VAL A 14 -2.32 -16.53 26.42
C VAL A 14 -3.53 -16.56 27.37
N THR A 15 -3.30 -16.86 28.65
CA THR A 15 -4.39 -17.04 29.63
C THR A 15 -4.89 -15.71 30.18
N HIS A 16 -4.01 -14.72 30.33
CA HIS A 16 -4.31 -13.45 30.99
C HIS A 16 -4.04 -12.21 30.13
N GLY A 17 -3.47 -12.36 28.94
CA GLY A 17 -3.27 -11.26 28.01
C GLY A 17 -4.61 -10.71 27.55
N ALA A 18 -4.78 -9.40 27.66
CA ALA A 18 -5.91 -8.72 27.06
C ALA A 18 -5.84 -8.84 25.54
N ALA A 19 -6.98 -9.08 24.89
CA ALA A 19 -7.08 -8.93 23.46
C ALA A 19 -6.67 -7.51 23.08
N LYS A 20 -5.81 -7.36 22.06
CA LYS A 20 -5.56 -6.04 21.48
C LYS A 20 -6.89 -5.48 20.99
N GLU A 21 -7.15 -4.21 21.30
CA GLU A 21 -8.32 -3.53 20.76
C GLU A 21 -8.30 -3.62 19.23
N THR A 22 -9.37 -4.17 18.68
CA THR A 22 -9.59 -4.27 17.24
C THR A 22 -10.49 -3.15 16.77
N PHE A 23 -10.51 -2.93 15.46
CA PHE A 23 -11.39 -1.94 14.86
C PHE A 23 -12.88 -2.20 15.21
N SER A 24 -13.59 -1.16 15.67
CA SER A 24 -15.02 -1.25 15.98
C SER A 24 -15.86 -1.01 14.73
N TYR A 25 -16.38 -2.08 14.14
CA TYR A 25 -17.32 -2.02 13.00
C TYR A 25 -18.67 -1.39 13.34
N GLN A 26 -18.95 -1.12 14.63
CA GLN A 26 -20.18 -0.45 15.07
C GLN A 26 -20.09 1.07 14.91
N ASN A 27 -18.88 1.63 14.98
CA ASN A 27 -18.65 3.06 15.10
C ASN A 27 -18.16 3.72 13.80
N ALA A 28 -17.81 2.93 12.78
CA ALA A 28 -17.44 3.44 11.47
C ALA A 28 -18.20 2.69 10.36
N PRO A 29 -18.88 3.41 9.46
CA PRO A 29 -19.61 2.78 8.38
C PRO A 29 -18.66 2.04 7.43
N THR A 30 -19.07 0.87 6.95
CA THR A 30 -18.26 0.03 6.05
C THR A 30 -17.80 0.77 4.80
N SER A 31 -18.57 1.76 4.33
CA SER A 31 -18.22 2.60 3.19
C SER A 31 -16.96 3.45 3.40
N GLU A 32 -16.62 3.79 4.64
CA GLU A 32 -15.39 4.53 4.96
C GLU A 32 -14.16 3.61 5.03
N LEU A 33 -14.36 2.31 5.23
CA LEU A 33 -13.29 1.32 5.38
C LEU A 33 -12.98 0.61 4.08
N PHE A 34 -14.02 0.27 3.33
CA PHE A 34 -13.89 -0.44 2.07
C PHE A 34 -13.13 0.43 1.06
N ASN A 35 -12.10 -0.13 0.44
CA ASN A 35 -11.20 0.55 -0.50
C ASN A 35 -10.47 1.79 0.05
N ALA A 36 -10.48 2.03 1.36
CA ALA A 36 -9.87 3.23 1.95
C ALA A 36 -8.38 3.40 1.62
N ASN A 37 -7.68 2.27 1.40
CA ASN A 37 -6.25 2.20 1.05
C ASN A 37 -6.03 1.55 -0.33
N VAL A 38 -6.94 1.78 -1.28
CA VAL A 38 -6.82 1.30 -2.66
C VAL A 38 -6.86 2.49 -3.60
N PHE A 39 -5.87 2.60 -4.48
CA PHE A 39 -5.87 3.59 -5.56
C PHE A 39 -6.81 3.12 -6.68
N ASP A 40 -8.12 3.24 -6.44
CA ASP A 40 -9.15 2.68 -7.31
C ASP A 40 -9.55 3.63 -8.46
N LYS A 41 -10.51 3.21 -9.30
CA LYS A 41 -11.00 4.03 -10.42
C LYS A 41 -11.59 5.37 -9.96
N ALA A 42 -12.17 5.45 -8.77
CA ALA A 42 -12.74 6.69 -8.26
C ALA A 42 -11.63 7.66 -7.86
N GLU A 43 -10.59 7.16 -7.19
CA GLU A 43 -9.44 7.96 -6.79
C GLU A 43 -8.58 8.39 -8.00
N MET A 44 -8.36 7.48 -8.95
CA MET A 44 -7.75 7.78 -10.24
C MET A 44 -8.49 8.91 -10.97
N LYS A 45 -9.82 8.89 -11.00
CA LYS A 45 -10.62 9.91 -11.69
C LYS A 45 -10.53 11.30 -11.04
N LYS A 46 -10.31 11.37 -9.73
CA LYS A 46 -10.15 12.64 -8.99
C LYS A 46 -8.79 13.28 -9.27
N ARG A 47 -7.73 12.46 -9.42
CA ARG A 47 -6.34 12.93 -9.47
C ARG A 47 -5.76 13.02 -10.87
N LEU A 48 -6.14 12.11 -11.78
CA LEU A 48 -5.57 12.03 -13.11
C LEU A 48 -6.24 13.01 -14.08
N PRO A 49 -5.48 13.62 -15.01
CA PRO A 49 -6.05 14.36 -16.13
C PRO A 49 -7.03 13.49 -16.94
N LYS A 50 -8.08 14.11 -17.47
CA LYS A 50 -9.17 13.41 -18.19
C LYS A 50 -8.67 12.49 -19.31
N GLY A 51 -7.63 12.89 -20.05
CA GLY A 51 -7.02 12.09 -21.12
C GLY A 51 -6.30 10.85 -20.57
N VAL A 52 -5.46 11.05 -19.56
CA VAL A 52 -4.70 9.99 -18.87
C VAL A 52 -5.64 8.97 -18.23
N TYR A 53 -6.65 9.43 -17.48
CA TYR A 53 -7.65 8.56 -16.87
C TYR A 53 -8.37 7.70 -17.91
N LYS A 54 -8.80 8.28 -19.02
CA LYS A 54 -9.50 7.54 -20.09
C LYS A 54 -8.59 6.50 -20.74
N SER A 55 -7.34 6.85 -21.00
CA SER A 55 -6.36 5.92 -21.56
C SER A 55 -6.12 4.74 -20.62
N LEU A 56 -5.84 5.02 -19.34
CA LEU A 56 -5.63 3.99 -18.31
C LEU A 56 -6.88 3.12 -18.10
N ALA A 57 -8.07 3.73 -18.01
CA ALA A 57 -9.32 2.99 -17.83
C ALA A 57 -9.58 2.04 -19.01
N LYS A 58 -9.32 2.50 -20.24
CA LYS A 58 -9.40 1.66 -21.44
C LYS A 58 -8.43 0.50 -21.38
N THR A 59 -7.18 0.73 -21.00
CA THR A 59 -6.16 -0.32 -20.82
C THR A 59 -6.61 -1.38 -19.82
N ILE A 60 -7.17 -0.98 -18.68
CA ILE A 60 -7.69 -1.90 -17.65
C ILE A 60 -8.88 -2.72 -18.18
N GLU A 61 -9.84 -2.07 -18.86
CA GLU A 61 -11.07 -2.72 -19.32
C GLU A 61 -10.84 -3.64 -20.53
N GLN A 62 -9.95 -3.24 -21.43
CA GLN A 62 -9.67 -3.97 -22.67
C GLN A 62 -8.48 -4.93 -22.54
N ARG A 63 -7.77 -4.91 -21.40
CA ARG A 63 -6.55 -5.69 -21.15
C ARG A 63 -5.49 -5.48 -22.24
N THR A 64 -5.35 -4.24 -22.69
CA THR A 64 -4.34 -3.87 -23.68
C THR A 64 -3.04 -3.45 -22.99
N GLN A 65 -1.99 -3.22 -23.77
CA GLN A 65 -0.78 -2.59 -23.26
C GLN A 65 -1.08 -1.16 -22.77
N ILE A 66 -0.37 -0.73 -21.73
CA ILE A 66 -0.42 0.65 -21.25
C ILE A 66 0.31 1.57 -22.23
N ASP A 67 -0.21 2.78 -22.40
CA ASP A 67 0.49 3.83 -23.13
C ASP A 67 1.64 4.36 -22.26
N GLU A 68 2.88 4.17 -22.69
CA GLU A 68 4.07 4.60 -21.94
C GLU A 68 4.06 6.12 -21.68
N SER A 69 3.44 6.91 -22.56
CA SER A 69 3.36 8.37 -22.40
C SER A 69 2.54 8.83 -21.18
N ILE A 70 1.69 7.95 -20.63
CA ILE A 70 0.90 8.27 -19.44
C ILE A 70 1.51 7.74 -18.15
N ALA A 71 2.56 6.91 -18.23
CA ALA A 71 3.08 6.15 -17.09
C ALA A 71 3.60 7.07 -15.98
N ASP A 72 4.46 8.05 -16.31
CA ASP A 72 5.00 8.99 -15.33
C ASP A 72 3.92 9.83 -14.64
N VAL A 73 2.87 10.22 -15.38
CA VAL A 73 1.76 10.99 -14.80
C VAL A 73 0.97 10.13 -13.80
N VAL A 74 0.76 8.86 -14.12
CA VAL A 74 0.10 7.90 -13.23
C VAL A 74 0.96 7.62 -12.00
N ALA A 75 2.26 7.37 -12.18
CA ALA A 75 3.20 7.13 -11.09
C ALA A 75 3.25 8.32 -10.12
N SER A 76 3.38 9.54 -10.64
CA SER A 76 3.37 10.75 -9.81
C SER A 76 2.09 10.87 -8.98
N ALA A 77 0.91 10.68 -9.59
CA ALA A 77 -0.36 10.73 -8.87
C ALA A 77 -0.53 9.60 -7.84
N MET A 78 -0.01 8.41 -8.13
CA MET A 78 0.01 7.27 -7.20
C MET A 78 0.89 7.54 -5.98
N LYS A 79 2.08 8.10 -6.20
CA LYS A 79 3.01 8.49 -5.14
C LYS A 79 2.39 9.51 -4.20
N ASP A 80 1.80 10.57 -4.74
CA ASP A 80 1.19 11.62 -3.92
C ASP A 80 0.03 11.07 -3.09
N TRP A 81 -0.82 10.22 -3.68
CA TRP A 81 -1.88 9.53 -2.94
C TRP A 81 -1.32 8.61 -1.84
N ALA A 82 -0.25 7.86 -2.11
CA ALA A 82 0.35 6.96 -1.14
C ALA A 82 0.99 7.72 0.03
N LEU A 83 1.68 8.83 -0.26
CA LEU A 83 2.28 9.71 0.75
C LEU A 83 1.22 10.33 1.66
N GLU A 84 0.07 10.77 1.11
CA GLU A 84 -1.07 11.27 1.91
C GLU A 84 -1.62 10.21 2.87
N LYS A 85 -1.48 8.93 2.53
CA LYS A 85 -1.85 7.79 3.38
C LYS A 85 -0.74 7.38 4.36
N GLY A 86 0.39 8.07 4.36
CA GLY A 86 1.54 7.81 5.23
C GLY A 86 2.46 6.69 4.71
N ALA A 87 2.32 6.25 3.46
CA ALA A 87 3.24 5.28 2.88
C ALA A 87 4.61 5.93 2.61
N THR A 88 5.68 5.19 2.87
CA THR A 88 7.07 5.67 2.68
C THR A 88 7.84 4.86 1.64
N HIS A 89 7.32 3.68 1.28
CA HIS A 89 7.93 2.73 0.37
C HIS A 89 6.89 2.21 -0.62
N TYR A 90 7.35 1.69 -1.75
CA TYR A 90 6.59 0.89 -2.69
C TYR A 90 7.22 -0.48 -2.87
N ALA A 91 6.45 -1.43 -3.40
CA ALA A 91 6.93 -2.75 -3.74
C ALA A 91 6.20 -3.30 -4.97
N HIS A 92 6.93 -4.02 -5.81
CA HIS A 92 6.31 -4.91 -6.79
C HIS A 92 5.90 -6.20 -6.09
N VAL A 93 4.63 -6.27 -5.70
CA VAL A 93 4.08 -7.46 -5.05
C VAL A 93 3.70 -8.49 -6.11
N PHE A 94 4.32 -9.67 -6.06
CA PHE A 94 3.97 -10.80 -6.92
C PHE A 94 4.09 -12.13 -6.20
N TYR A 95 3.41 -13.15 -6.71
CA TYR A 95 3.36 -14.49 -6.13
C TYR A 95 4.13 -15.48 -7.03
N PRO A 96 5.42 -15.74 -6.78
CA PRO A 96 6.18 -16.76 -7.50
C PRO A 96 5.70 -18.18 -7.18
N LEU A 97 6.15 -19.16 -7.98
CA LEU A 97 5.83 -20.59 -7.82
C LEU A 97 6.47 -21.25 -6.58
N THR A 98 7.00 -20.47 -5.64
CA THR A 98 7.55 -20.94 -4.35
C THR A 98 6.51 -20.99 -3.24
N GLY A 99 5.29 -20.50 -3.49
CA GLY A 99 4.19 -20.50 -2.51
C GLY A 99 4.28 -19.40 -1.45
N LEU A 100 5.25 -18.49 -1.55
CA LEU A 100 5.40 -17.32 -0.70
C LEU A 100 5.32 -16.05 -1.54
N MET A 101 4.89 -14.95 -0.93
CA MET A 101 4.88 -13.63 -1.57
C MET A 101 6.31 -13.12 -1.74
N ALA A 102 6.65 -12.61 -2.92
CA ALA A 102 7.87 -11.87 -3.14
C ALA A 102 7.56 -10.37 -3.11
N GLU A 103 8.30 -9.66 -2.27
CA GLU A 103 8.26 -8.21 -2.17
C GLU A 103 9.68 -7.67 -1.98
N LYS A 104 9.95 -6.52 -2.57
CA LYS A 104 11.13 -5.70 -2.32
C LYS A 104 10.65 -4.31 -2.01
N HIS A 105 10.97 -3.79 -0.83
CA HIS A 105 10.51 -2.48 -0.38
C HIS A 105 11.55 -1.44 -0.81
N ASP A 106 11.17 -0.58 -1.75
CA ASP A 106 11.97 0.53 -2.24
C ASP A 106 11.38 1.85 -1.71
N SER A 107 12.24 2.72 -1.17
CA SER A 107 11.83 4.01 -0.60
C SER A 107 11.39 4.97 -1.70
N PHE A 108 10.34 5.77 -1.44
CA PHE A 108 10.05 6.93 -2.28
C PHE A 108 11.12 8.02 -2.14
N PHE A 109 11.79 8.09 -1.00
CA PHE A 109 12.75 9.15 -0.68
C PHE A 109 14.16 8.79 -1.12
N ASN A 110 14.72 9.64 -1.96
CA ASN A 110 16.13 9.62 -2.35
C ASN A 110 16.87 10.80 -1.70
N PRO A 111 17.99 10.55 -0.97
CA PRO A 111 18.78 11.64 -0.39
C PRO A 111 19.45 12.46 -1.49
N THR A 112 19.43 13.77 -1.34
CA THR A 112 20.20 14.70 -2.17
C THR A 112 21.58 14.90 -1.57
N GLY A 113 22.58 15.25 -2.41
CA GLY A 113 23.92 15.59 -1.94
C GLY A 113 23.98 16.82 -1.02
N GLU A 114 22.88 17.56 -0.89
CA GLU A 114 22.75 18.78 -0.10
C GLU A 114 22.16 18.53 1.31
N GLY A 115 21.96 17.26 1.68
CA GLY A 115 21.41 16.89 2.99
C GLY A 115 19.88 17.00 3.08
N THR A 116 19.19 17.14 1.95
CA THR A 116 17.73 17.05 1.84
C THR A 116 17.32 15.71 1.21
N ALA A 117 16.02 15.44 1.06
CA ALA A 117 15.54 14.26 0.34
C ALA A 117 14.39 14.65 -0.58
N ILE A 118 14.29 13.99 -1.73
CA ILE A 118 13.21 14.18 -2.70
C ILE A 118 12.41 12.89 -2.81
N ALA A 119 11.08 13.02 -2.85
CA ALA A 119 10.18 11.90 -3.03
C ALA A 119 9.90 11.66 -4.53
N GLU A 120 10.31 10.52 -5.05
CA GLU A 120 10.26 10.17 -6.47
C GLU A 120 9.62 8.80 -6.69
N PHE A 121 8.88 8.68 -7.78
CA PHE A 121 8.33 7.42 -8.28
C PHE A 121 8.09 7.60 -9.78
N SER A 122 8.83 6.85 -10.59
CA SER A 122 8.76 6.89 -12.06
C SER A 122 7.90 5.76 -12.61
N GLY A 123 7.26 5.99 -13.75
CA GLY A 123 6.34 5.05 -14.40
C GLY A 123 7.00 4.13 -15.41
#